data_AF-A0A2V6DG37-F1
#
_entry.id   AF-A0A2V6DG37-F1
#
_cell.length_a   1.000
_cell.length_b   1.000
_cell.length_c   1.000
_cell.angle_alpha   90.00
_cell.angle_beta   90.00
_cell.angle_gamma   90.00
#
_symmetry.space_group_name_H-M   'P 1'
#
loop_
_entity.id
_entity.type
_entity.pdbx_description
1 polymer ?
#
loop_
_entity_poly.entity_id
_entity_poly.type
_entity_poly.pdbx_seq_one_letter_code
_entity_poly.pdbx_strand_id
1 'polypeptide(L)'
;MRIAFILLFASALLSRADENAAGRWEGTVQIPSRELVVIVDLATGSGDSGGWQGSITIPGLGLKGAPLSDIAVKAGDIAFSIKNALADQGTGPAKFEAHFVAGGKLAGNFEQAGNSAPFALEKTGPPEVEPPPHSTAIAKEIEGEWKGGYELFGYPRKVTIKLQNRGAEGASAEFVIVGRKENKLPVDRVVQEGEFLTIDSHETGLSFEGRASKGEIQGTILQGPLEIPVTLRRTN
;
A
#
# COMPACT_ATOMS: atom_id res chain seq x y z
N MET A 1 56.18 -8.25 30.75
CA MET A 1 55.69 -8.82 29.47
C MET A 1 54.22 -8.46 29.35
N ARG A 2 53.88 -7.53 28.46
CA ARG A 2 52.56 -6.89 28.36
C ARG A 2 51.78 -7.54 27.22
N ILE A 3 50.65 -8.18 27.51
CA ILE A 3 49.60 -8.44 26.53
C ILE A 3 48.27 -8.25 27.26
N ALA A 4 47.54 -7.18 26.95
CA ALA A 4 46.15 -7.05 27.36
C ALA A 4 45.40 -6.16 26.35
N PHE A 5 44.36 -6.77 25.78
CA PHE A 5 43.10 -6.17 25.35
C PHE A 5 43.13 -5.10 24.25
N ILE A 6 42.87 -5.54 23.02
CA ILE A 6 42.13 -4.76 22.03
C ILE A 6 40.81 -5.52 21.82
N LEU A 7 39.72 -5.02 22.38
CA LEU A 7 38.40 -5.57 22.21
C LEU A 7 37.39 -4.43 21.96
N LEU A 8 36.67 -4.59 20.85
CA LEU A 8 35.39 -3.97 20.48
C LEU A 8 35.30 -2.43 20.42
N PHE A 9 35.37 -1.86 19.20
CA PHE A 9 34.87 -0.51 18.90
C PHE A 9 34.20 -0.40 17.51
N ALA A 10 33.57 -1.47 17.00
CA ALA A 10 32.92 -1.45 15.68
C ALA A 10 31.38 -1.37 15.71
N SER A 11 30.73 -1.51 16.87
CA SER A 11 29.27 -1.65 16.94
C SER A 11 28.49 -0.33 17.11
N ALA A 12 29.17 0.80 17.34
CA ALA A 12 28.49 2.07 17.68
C ALA A 12 28.07 2.92 16.47
N LEU A 13 28.49 2.58 15.25
CA LEU A 13 28.19 3.37 14.05
C LEU A 13 26.86 2.97 13.38
N LEU A 14 26.47 1.69 13.46
CA LEU A 14 25.21 1.20 12.89
C LEU A 14 23.99 1.73 13.66
N SER A 15 24.09 1.76 15.00
CA SER A 15 23.00 2.22 15.87
C SER A 15 22.60 3.69 15.67
N ARG A 16 23.51 4.52 15.13
CA ARG A 16 23.30 5.97 14.98
C ARG A 16 22.65 6.36 13.65
N ALA A 17 22.80 5.51 12.64
CA ALA A 17 22.13 5.68 11.34
C ALA A 17 20.64 5.34 11.47
N ASP A 18 20.32 4.26 12.20
CA ASP A 18 18.96 3.81 12.41
C ASP A 18 18.12 4.82 13.22
N GLU A 19 18.67 5.40 14.30
CA GLU A 19 17.95 6.42 15.10
C GLU A 19 17.63 7.70 14.31
N ASN A 20 18.46 8.06 13.33
CA ASN A 20 18.27 9.29 12.57
C ASN A 20 17.22 9.15 11.46
N ALA A 21 17.11 7.97 10.83
CA ALA A 21 16.14 7.71 9.77
C ALA A 21 14.69 7.60 10.28
N ALA A 22 14.50 7.06 11.49
CA ALA A 22 13.17 6.88 12.06
C ALA A 22 12.50 8.23 12.33
N GLY A 23 11.31 8.44 11.78
CA GLY A 23 10.59 9.71 11.88
C GLY A 23 9.57 9.90 10.77
N ARG A 24 8.84 11.00 10.90
CA ARG A 24 7.99 11.55 9.85
C ARG A 24 8.77 12.56 9.03
N TRP A 25 8.69 12.43 7.72
CA TRP A 25 9.41 13.22 6.73
C TRP A 25 8.43 13.83 5.75
N GLU A 26 8.47 15.15 5.59
CA GLU A 26 7.53 15.87 4.73
C GLU A 26 8.26 16.77 3.75
N GLY A 27 7.74 16.85 2.53
CA GLY A 27 8.28 17.75 1.52
C GLY A 27 7.65 17.50 0.16
N THR A 28 8.43 17.67 -0.90
CA THR A 28 7.90 17.68 -2.26
C THR A 28 8.75 16.89 -3.24
N VAL A 29 8.07 16.21 -4.17
CA VAL A 29 8.65 15.70 -5.42
C VAL A 29 8.35 16.70 -6.54
N GLN A 30 9.38 17.03 -7.31
CA GLN A 30 9.34 18.03 -8.38
C GLN A 30 9.03 17.36 -9.73
N ILE A 31 7.75 17.30 -10.11
CA ILE A 31 7.35 16.75 -11.42
C ILE A 31 7.09 17.90 -12.43
N PRO A 32 7.15 17.64 -13.76
CA PRO A 32 7.12 18.72 -14.76
C PRO A 32 5.92 19.68 -14.70
N SER A 33 4.77 19.25 -14.19
CA SER A 33 3.53 20.04 -14.19
C SER A 33 3.20 20.69 -12.85
N ARG A 34 3.77 20.21 -11.74
CA ARG A 34 3.46 20.66 -10.37
C ARG A 34 4.43 20.06 -9.35
N GLU A 35 4.37 20.57 -8.13
CA GLU A 35 4.95 19.88 -6.98
C GLU A 35 3.95 18.85 -6.42
N LEU A 36 4.44 17.67 -6.04
CA LEU A 36 3.68 16.68 -5.28
C LEU A 36 4.13 16.73 -3.83
N VAL A 37 3.22 17.08 -2.92
CA VAL A 37 3.45 16.93 -1.48
C VAL A 37 3.53 15.45 -1.14
N VAL A 38 4.58 15.07 -0.41
CA VAL A 38 4.85 13.71 0.04
C VAL A 38 5.13 13.72 1.54
N ILE A 39 4.51 12.77 2.23
CA ILE A 39 4.71 12.50 3.65
C ILE A 39 5.13 11.04 3.78
N VAL A 40 6.28 10.79 4.40
CA VAL A 40 6.86 9.46 4.60
C VAL A 40 7.09 9.23 6.08
N ASP A 41 6.54 8.14 6.59
CA ASP A 41 6.75 7.69 7.97
C ASP A 41 7.64 6.46 7.95
N LEU A 42 8.75 6.49 8.69
CA LEU A 42 9.70 5.38 8.81
C LEU A 42 9.89 5.02 10.28
N ALA A 43 9.69 3.75 10.64
CA ALA A 43 9.94 3.26 11.99
C ALA A 43 10.72 1.94 11.95
N THR A 44 11.45 1.66 13.03
CA THR A 44 12.00 0.33 13.29
C THR A 44 10.87 -0.59 13.69
N GLY A 45 10.74 -1.73 13.01
CA GLY A 45 9.71 -2.73 13.28
C GLY A 45 9.95 -3.51 14.57
N SER A 46 8.87 -4.10 15.10
CA SER A 46 8.90 -4.94 16.29
C SER A 46 9.05 -6.43 15.93
N GLY A 47 10.23 -7.01 16.14
CA GLY A 47 10.52 -8.44 15.96
C GLY A 47 12.02 -8.78 16.03
N ASP A 48 12.35 -10.07 16.15
CA ASP A 48 13.73 -10.57 16.40
C ASP A 48 14.76 -10.25 15.28
N SER A 49 14.31 -9.75 14.13
CA SER A 49 15.17 -9.30 13.01
C SER A 49 15.27 -7.78 12.86
N GLY A 50 14.54 -6.98 13.65
CA GLY A 50 14.66 -5.51 13.66
C GLY A 50 14.45 -4.80 12.32
N GLY A 51 13.62 -5.36 11.41
CA GLY A 51 13.39 -4.80 10.08
C GLY A 51 12.63 -3.47 10.09
N TRP A 52 12.78 -2.65 9.05
CA TRP A 52 12.08 -1.37 8.92
C TRP A 52 10.61 -1.54 8.48
N GLN A 53 9.76 -0.64 8.97
CA GLN A 53 8.38 -0.46 8.52
C GLN A 53 8.18 1.01 8.08
N GLY A 54 7.24 1.24 7.18
CA GLY A 54 6.90 2.59 6.80
C GLY A 54 5.65 2.70 5.95
N SER A 55 5.15 3.93 5.88
CA SER A 55 3.99 4.30 5.08
C SER A 55 4.25 5.62 4.36
N ILE A 56 3.57 5.82 3.22
CA ILE A 56 3.64 7.06 2.45
C ILE A 56 2.24 7.59 2.15
N THR A 57 2.10 8.91 2.27
CA THR A 57 0.89 9.64 1.90
C THR A 57 1.25 10.69 0.84
N ILE A 58 0.49 10.69 -0.26
CA ILE A 58 0.60 11.64 -1.37
C ILE A 58 -0.80 12.22 -1.62
N PRO A 59 -1.19 13.29 -0.88
CA PRO A 59 -2.56 13.81 -0.91
C PRO A 59 -3.00 14.23 -2.31
N GLY A 60 -2.08 14.80 -3.10
CA GLY A 60 -2.32 15.22 -4.48
C GLY A 60 -2.61 14.07 -5.47
N LEU A 61 -2.54 12.81 -5.01
CA LEU A 61 -2.91 11.60 -5.74
C LEU A 61 -3.99 10.77 -4.99
N GLY A 62 -4.52 11.26 -3.87
CA GLY A 62 -5.46 10.50 -3.04
C GLY A 62 -4.84 9.28 -2.33
N LEU A 63 -3.51 9.16 -2.35
CA LEU A 63 -2.81 8.04 -1.72
C LEU A 63 -2.59 8.36 -0.24
N LYS A 64 -3.14 7.52 0.65
CA LYS A 64 -3.02 7.69 2.11
C LYS A 64 -2.47 6.42 2.72
N GLY A 65 -1.39 6.55 3.51
CA GLY A 65 -0.86 5.45 4.32
C GLY A 65 -0.39 4.23 3.51
N ALA A 66 -0.02 4.39 2.25
CA ALA A 66 0.37 3.26 1.42
C ALA A 66 1.62 2.58 2.03
N PRO A 67 1.62 1.26 2.23
CA PRO A 67 2.76 0.59 2.84
C PRO A 67 4.02 0.74 1.98
N LEU A 68 5.18 0.83 2.63
CA LEU A 68 6.47 0.77 1.96
C LEU A 68 6.98 -0.68 1.92
N SER A 69 7.74 -1.01 0.87
CA SER A 69 8.50 -2.27 0.76
C SER A 69 9.97 -1.99 0.48
N ASP A 70 10.80 -3.03 0.59
CA ASP A 70 12.22 -2.98 0.27
C ASP A 70 12.98 -1.84 0.97
N ILE A 71 12.56 -1.53 2.20
CA ILE A 71 13.12 -0.43 2.98
C ILE A 71 14.55 -0.81 3.39
N ALA A 72 15.51 -0.04 2.89
CA ALA A 72 16.92 -0.18 3.17
C ALA A 72 17.46 1.13 3.73
N VAL A 73 17.84 1.12 5.00
CA VAL A 73 18.50 2.25 5.67
C VAL A 73 19.98 1.91 5.87
N LYS A 74 20.85 2.81 5.41
CA LYS A 74 22.31 2.73 5.55
C LYS A 74 22.83 4.02 6.16
N ALA A 75 24.12 4.06 6.51
CA ALA A 75 24.75 5.17 7.24
C ALA A 75 24.64 6.57 6.59
N GLY A 76 24.24 6.67 5.31
CA GLY A 76 23.98 7.95 4.64
C GLY A 76 22.80 7.93 3.66
N ASP A 77 22.19 6.77 3.43
CA ASP A 77 21.24 6.56 2.33
C ASP A 77 20.00 5.82 2.83
N ILE A 78 18.85 6.15 2.26
CA ILE A 78 17.58 5.48 2.47
C ILE A 78 17.01 5.13 1.10
N ALA A 79 16.59 3.89 0.91
CA ALA A 79 15.83 3.49 -0.26
C ALA A 79 14.57 2.73 0.17
N PHE A 80 13.47 2.93 -0.55
CA PHE A 80 12.24 2.18 -0.38
C PHE A 80 11.37 2.25 -1.64
N SER A 81 10.45 1.29 -1.75
CA SER A 81 9.45 1.24 -2.80
C SER A 81 8.05 1.46 -2.21
N ILE A 82 7.12 2.00 -3.00
CA ILE A 82 5.71 2.05 -2.62
C ILE A 82 5.08 0.69 -2.96
N LYS A 83 4.56 -0.01 -1.95
CA LYS A 83 3.92 -1.32 -2.12
C LYS A 83 2.50 -1.14 -2.64
N ASN A 84 2.11 -1.96 -3.62
CA ASN A 84 0.74 -2.04 -4.14
C ASN A 84 0.13 -0.67 -4.49
N ALA A 85 0.93 0.28 -4.98
CA ALA A 85 0.45 1.55 -5.51
C ALA A 85 1.51 2.14 -6.45
N LEU A 86 1.05 2.91 -7.44
CA LEU A 86 1.92 3.61 -8.40
C LEU A 86 2.88 2.70 -9.20
N ALA A 87 2.64 1.39 -9.20
CA ALA A 87 3.43 0.43 -9.94
C ALA A 87 3.11 0.44 -11.44
N ASP A 88 4.13 0.17 -12.25
CA ASP A 88 4.01 -0.02 -13.68
C ASP A 88 4.39 -1.46 -14.07
N GLN A 89 3.68 -2.02 -15.05
CA GLN A 89 3.84 -3.43 -15.46
C GLN A 89 5.21 -3.74 -16.08
N GLY A 90 5.90 -2.73 -16.65
CA GLY A 90 7.20 -2.91 -17.29
C GLY A 90 8.38 -2.57 -16.39
N THR A 91 8.21 -1.64 -15.46
CA THR A 91 9.29 -1.05 -14.66
C THR A 91 9.22 -1.33 -13.16
N GLY A 92 8.10 -1.87 -12.67
CA GLY A 92 7.92 -2.26 -11.28
C GLY A 92 7.36 -1.15 -10.39
N PRO A 93 7.55 -1.24 -9.06
CA PRO A 93 7.00 -0.29 -8.11
C PRO A 93 7.71 1.07 -8.19
N ALA A 94 7.02 2.14 -7.80
CA ALA A 94 7.62 3.45 -7.69
C ALA A 94 8.61 3.48 -6.51
N LYS A 95 9.79 4.07 -6.73
CA LYS A 95 10.93 3.98 -5.82
C LYS A 95 11.42 5.35 -5.37
N PHE A 96 11.85 5.46 -4.12
CA PHE A 96 12.59 6.60 -3.59
C PHE A 96 14.01 6.16 -3.26
N GLU A 97 14.98 6.93 -3.72
CA GLU A 97 16.38 6.83 -3.32
C GLU A 97 16.81 8.18 -2.73
N ALA A 98 17.07 8.20 -1.43
CA ALA A 98 17.38 9.37 -0.65
C ALA A 98 18.79 9.27 -0.04
N HIS A 99 19.41 10.42 0.19
CA HIS A 99 20.57 10.56 1.05
C HIS A 99 20.33 11.65 2.09
N PHE A 100 20.96 11.51 3.24
CA PHE A 100 20.93 12.55 4.28
C PHE A 100 21.72 13.77 3.83
N VAL A 101 21.14 14.95 4.01
CA VAL A 101 21.82 16.23 3.86
C VAL A 101 21.84 17.00 5.19
N ALA A 102 22.66 18.05 5.26
CA ALA A 102 22.80 18.85 6.47
C ALA A 102 21.45 19.41 6.95
N GLY A 103 21.27 19.50 8.27
CA GLY A 103 20.08 20.08 8.88
C GLY A 103 18.88 19.15 9.00
N GLY A 104 19.08 17.82 8.96
CA GLY A 104 18.00 16.85 9.18
C GLY A 104 17.02 16.77 8.01
N LYS A 105 17.54 16.85 6.78
CA LYS A 105 16.75 16.72 5.56
C LYS A 105 17.20 15.50 4.74
N LEU A 106 16.31 15.02 3.90
CA LEU A 106 16.57 14.01 2.89
C LEU A 106 16.44 14.66 1.51
N ALA A 107 17.35 14.35 0.61
CA ALA A 107 17.25 14.72 -0.79
C ALA A 107 17.50 13.49 -1.65
N GLY A 108 16.89 13.44 -2.83
CA GLY A 108 16.95 12.23 -3.62
C GLY A 108 16.16 12.29 -4.91
N ASN A 109 16.00 11.12 -5.53
CA ASN A 109 15.20 10.93 -6.73
C ASN A 109 14.02 9.98 -6.46
N PHE A 110 12.87 10.39 -6.95
CA PHE A 110 11.68 9.56 -7.10
C PHE A 110 11.65 9.00 -8.51
N GLU A 111 11.53 7.69 -8.64
CA GLU A 111 11.49 6.98 -9.92
C GLU A 111 10.15 6.28 -10.10
N GLN A 112 9.52 6.48 -11.26
CA GLN A 112 8.26 5.83 -11.61
C GLN A 112 8.11 5.71 -13.12
N ALA A 113 7.77 4.52 -13.61
CA ALA A 113 7.48 4.27 -15.04
C ALA A 113 8.59 4.78 -15.98
N GLY A 114 9.86 4.65 -15.57
CA GLY A 114 11.03 5.14 -16.31
C GLY A 114 11.29 6.64 -16.23
N ASN A 115 10.44 7.40 -15.53
CA ASN A 115 10.68 8.82 -15.23
C ASN A 115 11.41 8.98 -13.90
N SER A 116 12.18 10.06 -13.77
CA SER A 116 12.87 10.43 -12.53
C SER A 116 12.60 11.90 -12.20
N ALA A 117 12.36 12.19 -10.93
CA ALA A 117 12.06 13.52 -10.42
C ALA A 117 12.79 13.76 -9.09
N PRO A 118 13.45 14.92 -8.89
CA PRO A 118 14.12 15.20 -7.64
C PRO A 118 13.10 15.48 -6.54
N PHE A 119 13.45 15.15 -5.29
CA PHE A 119 12.66 15.49 -4.13
C PHE A 119 13.53 15.99 -2.98
N ALA A 120 12.90 16.70 -2.05
CA ALA A 120 13.48 17.05 -0.76
C ALA A 120 12.43 16.89 0.33
N LEU A 121 12.82 16.28 1.46
CA LEU A 121 11.99 16.07 2.64
C LEU A 121 12.69 16.60 3.88
N GLU A 122 11.93 17.12 4.84
CA GLU A 122 12.40 17.55 6.14
C GLU A 122 11.77 16.70 7.23
N LYS A 123 12.54 16.42 8.30
CA LYS A 123 12.00 15.67 9.44
C LYS A 123 11.05 16.54 10.24
N THR A 124 9.77 16.18 10.29
CA THR A 124 8.72 16.98 10.95
C THR A 124 8.30 16.43 12.31
N GLY A 125 8.64 15.19 12.63
CA GLY A 125 8.21 14.60 13.90
C GLY A 125 8.59 13.13 14.11
N PRO A 126 8.08 12.52 15.19
CA PRO A 126 8.14 11.07 15.39
C PRO A 126 7.38 10.36 14.26
N PRO A 127 7.70 9.08 13.98
CA PRO A 127 7.02 8.35 12.92
C PRO A 127 5.56 8.04 13.27
N GLU A 128 4.67 8.24 12.31
CA GLU A 128 3.25 7.93 12.39
C GLU A 128 2.87 6.89 11.33
N VAL A 129 3.54 5.73 11.37
CA VAL A 129 3.32 4.67 10.36
C VAL A 129 1.88 4.21 10.39
N GLU A 130 1.16 4.42 9.29
CA GLU A 130 -0.21 3.93 9.12
C GLU A 130 -0.14 2.40 8.92
N PRO A 131 -0.85 1.60 9.75
CA PRO A 131 -0.80 0.16 9.62
C PRO A 131 -1.39 -0.27 8.28
N PRO A 132 -0.88 -1.35 7.66
CA PRO A 132 -1.46 -1.89 6.44
C PRO A 132 -2.97 -2.16 6.62
N PRO A 133 -3.77 -2.01 5.56
CA PRO A 133 -5.15 -2.45 5.58
C PRO A 133 -5.26 -3.91 6.04
N HIS A 134 -6.14 -4.16 7.02
CA HIS A 134 -6.39 -5.50 7.55
C HIS A 134 -7.79 -5.96 7.19
N SER A 135 -7.89 -7.21 6.74
CA SER A 135 -9.18 -7.88 6.52
C SER A 135 -9.78 -8.39 7.82
N THR A 136 -11.11 -8.43 7.89
CA THR A 136 -11.83 -9.14 8.95
C THR A 136 -12.26 -10.52 8.47
N ALA A 137 -12.60 -11.40 9.41
CA ALA A 137 -13.30 -12.63 9.04
C ALA A 137 -14.69 -12.30 8.50
N ILE A 138 -15.15 -13.08 7.53
CA ILE A 138 -16.51 -13.01 6.99
C ILE A 138 -17.37 -14.17 7.49
N ALA A 139 -18.68 -13.98 7.51
CA ALA A 139 -19.66 -15.01 7.82
C ALA A 139 -19.58 -16.16 6.79
N LYS A 140 -19.86 -17.39 7.24
CA LYS A 140 -19.70 -18.60 6.42
C LYS A 140 -20.60 -18.59 5.18
N GLU A 141 -21.73 -17.91 5.27
CA GLU A 141 -22.70 -17.75 4.20
C GLU A 141 -22.19 -16.80 3.09
N ILE A 142 -21.24 -15.92 3.40
CA ILE A 142 -20.61 -15.00 2.44
C ILE A 142 -19.42 -15.66 1.73
N GLU A 143 -18.78 -16.68 2.32
CA GLU A 143 -17.77 -17.46 1.61
C GLU A 143 -18.33 -18.10 0.33
N GLY A 144 -17.48 -18.23 -0.69
CA GLY A 144 -17.81 -18.85 -1.98
C GLY A 144 -17.71 -17.89 -3.15
N GLU A 145 -18.23 -18.32 -4.30
CA GLU A 145 -18.12 -17.61 -5.58
C GLU A 145 -19.41 -16.84 -5.90
N TRP A 146 -19.26 -15.54 -6.18
CA TRP A 146 -20.33 -14.60 -6.46
C TRP A 146 -20.17 -14.04 -7.86
N LYS A 147 -21.25 -14.08 -8.65
CA LYS A 147 -21.24 -13.65 -10.05
C LYS A 147 -22.31 -12.61 -10.33
N GLY A 148 -21.94 -11.61 -11.12
CA GLY A 148 -22.87 -10.61 -11.62
C GLY A 148 -22.33 -9.94 -12.87
N GLY A 149 -22.94 -8.82 -13.23
CA GLY A 149 -22.47 -8.02 -14.34
C GLY A 149 -23.09 -6.64 -14.34
N TYR A 150 -22.42 -5.74 -15.05
CA TYR A 150 -22.86 -4.37 -15.26
C TYR A 150 -22.52 -3.95 -16.68
N GLU A 151 -23.18 -2.90 -17.17
CA GLU A 151 -22.83 -2.27 -18.43
C GLU A 151 -22.14 -0.94 -18.15
N LEU A 152 -21.05 -0.67 -18.86
CA LEU A 152 -20.36 0.63 -18.78
C LEU A 152 -20.07 1.12 -20.20
N PHE A 153 -20.61 2.28 -20.53
CA PHE A 153 -20.49 2.89 -21.87
C PHE A 153 -20.91 1.94 -23.02
N GLY A 154 -22.00 1.19 -22.86
CA GLY A 154 -22.49 0.25 -23.89
C GLY A 154 -21.76 -1.09 -23.94
N TYR A 155 -20.79 -1.34 -23.03
CA TYR A 155 -20.04 -2.60 -23.00
C TYR A 155 -20.39 -3.42 -21.77
N PRO A 156 -20.89 -4.66 -21.93
CA PRO A 156 -21.16 -5.54 -20.81
C PRO A 156 -19.85 -5.99 -20.17
N ARG A 157 -19.84 -6.04 -18.85
CA ARG A 157 -18.75 -6.53 -18.02
C ARG A 157 -19.29 -7.58 -17.05
N LYS A 158 -18.62 -8.73 -16.98
CA LYS A 158 -18.93 -9.79 -16.03
C LYS A 158 -18.03 -9.64 -14.81
N VAL A 159 -18.62 -9.74 -13.63
CA VAL A 159 -17.93 -9.67 -12.35
C VAL A 159 -17.96 -11.03 -11.69
N THR A 160 -16.80 -11.49 -11.21
CA THR A 160 -16.68 -12.67 -10.34
C THR A 160 -15.89 -12.29 -9.11
N ILE A 161 -16.44 -12.57 -7.92
CA ILE A 161 -15.76 -12.40 -6.63
C ILE A 161 -15.78 -13.74 -5.90
N LYS A 162 -14.62 -14.30 -5.59
CA LYS A 162 -14.51 -15.47 -4.71
C LYS A 162 -14.00 -15.06 -3.34
N LEU A 163 -14.76 -15.35 -2.30
CA LEU A 163 -14.47 -14.94 -0.93
C LEU A 163 -14.14 -16.15 -0.06
N GLN A 164 -13.09 -16.03 0.74
CA GLN A 164 -12.65 -17.10 1.65
C GLN A 164 -11.96 -16.55 2.90
N ASN A 165 -12.26 -17.13 4.06
CA ASN A 165 -11.53 -16.87 5.30
C ASN A 165 -10.15 -17.57 5.31
N ARG A 166 -9.12 -16.87 5.79
CA ARG A 166 -7.73 -17.34 5.91
C ARG A 166 -7.24 -17.37 7.37
N GLY A 167 -8.11 -17.76 8.29
CA GLY A 167 -7.78 -17.83 9.71
C GLY A 167 -7.50 -16.45 10.32
N ALA A 168 -6.34 -16.29 10.96
CA ALA A 168 -5.97 -15.04 11.66
C ALA A 168 -5.76 -13.83 10.73
N GLU A 169 -5.52 -14.07 9.43
CA GLU A 169 -5.37 -12.99 8.43
C GLU A 169 -6.72 -12.38 7.97
N GLY A 170 -7.84 -12.91 8.47
CA GLY A 170 -9.17 -12.51 8.00
C GLY A 170 -9.50 -13.08 6.61
N ALA A 171 -10.39 -12.41 5.88
CA ALA A 171 -10.82 -12.86 4.57
C ALA A 171 -9.94 -12.35 3.42
N SER A 172 -9.96 -13.10 2.32
CA SER A 172 -9.38 -12.73 1.03
C SER A 172 -10.43 -12.79 -0.07
N ALA A 173 -10.21 -12.02 -1.15
CA ALA A 173 -11.04 -12.10 -2.34
C ALA A 173 -10.22 -12.26 -3.63
N GLU A 174 -10.64 -13.17 -4.51
CA GLU A 174 -10.29 -13.10 -5.93
C GLU A 174 -11.36 -12.27 -6.63
N PHE A 175 -11.02 -11.08 -7.13
CA PHE A 175 -11.97 -10.20 -7.81
C PHE A 175 -11.57 -10.05 -9.29
N VAL A 176 -12.40 -10.56 -10.19
CA VAL A 176 -12.19 -10.57 -11.63
C VAL A 176 -13.29 -9.80 -12.35
N ILE A 177 -12.91 -8.89 -13.22
CA ILE A 177 -13.81 -8.18 -14.14
C ILE A 177 -13.44 -8.55 -15.58
N VAL A 178 -14.38 -9.14 -16.30
CA VAL A 178 -14.19 -9.54 -17.71
C VAL A 178 -15.03 -8.63 -18.61
N GLY A 179 -14.35 -7.83 -19.43
CA GLY A 179 -14.94 -7.04 -20.51
C GLY A 179 -14.32 -7.42 -21.85
N ARG A 180 -13.67 -6.47 -22.53
CA ARG A 180 -12.82 -6.77 -23.71
C ARG A 180 -11.54 -7.54 -23.37
N LYS A 181 -11.08 -7.39 -22.13
CA LYS A 181 -9.96 -8.13 -21.52
C LYS A 181 -10.41 -8.61 -20.14
N GLU A 182 -9.74 -9.63 -19.64
CA GLU A 182 -9.85 -10.06 -18.24
C GLU A 182 -8.93 -9.20 -17.38
N ASN A 183 -9.48 -8.61 -16.33
CA ASN A 183 -8.74 -7.85 -15.34
C ASN A 183 -8.92 -8.55 -13.98
N LYS A 184 -7.81 -8.99 -13.39
CA LYS A 184 -7.76 -9.49 -12.01
C LYS A 184 -7.33 -8.34 -11.11
N LEU A 185 -8.16 -7.98 -10.15
CA LEU A 185 -7.90 -6.88 -9.23
C LEU A 185 -7.04 -7.38 -8.06
N PRO A 186 -5.96 -6.68 -7.71
CA PRO A 186 -5.19 -6.96 -6.49
C PRO A 186 -5.98 -6.48 -5.28
N VAL A 187 -6.69 -7.39 -4.62
CA VAL A 187 -7.44 -7.10 -3.38
C VAL A 187 -6.51 -7.16 -2.18
N ASP A 188 -6.51 -6.12 -1.35
CA ASP A 188 -5.70 -6.02 -0.14
C ASP A 188 -6.52 -5.89 1.15
N ARG A 189 -7.84 -5.66 1.04
CA ARG A 189 -8.74 -5.60 2.19
C ARG A 189 -10.12 -6.16 1.88
N VAL A 190 -10.61 -6.99 2.80
CA VAL A 190 -11.99 -7.48 2.84
C VAL A 190 -12.53 -7.30 4.25
N VAL A 191 -13.58 -6.50 4.41
CA VAL A 191 -14.20 -6.25 5.72
C VAL A 191 -15.68 -6.52 5.65
N GLN A 192 -16.20 -7.23 6.65
CA GLN A 192 -17.63 -7.35 6.88
C GLN A 192 -18.04 -6.70 8.20
N GLU A 193 -19.10 -5.89 8.13
CA GLU A 193 -19.79 -5.29 9.28
C GLU A 193 -21.29 -5.60 9.19
N GLY A 194 -21.75 -6.59 9.97
CA GLY A 194 -23.13 -7.07 9.88
C GLY A 194 -23.43 -7.67 8.50
N GLU A 195 -24.38 -7.08 7.78
CA GLU A 195 -24.71 -7.48 6.40
C GLU A 195 -23.87 -6.76 5.34
N PHE A 196 -23.06 -5.78 5.72
CA PHE A 196 -22.27 -4.97 4.81
C PHE A 196 -20.90 -5.60 4.57
N LEU A 197 -20.46 -5.61 3.32
CA LEU A 197 -19.19 -6.13 2.85
C LEU A 197 -18.48 -5.04 2.05
N THR A 198 -17.24 -4.75 2.41
CA THR A 198 -16.33 -3.85 1.68
C THR A 198 -15.14 -4.65 1.18
N ILE A 199 -14.80 -4.50 -0.11
CA ILE A 199 -13.63 -5.12 -0.74
C ILE A 199 -12.84 -4.03 -1.44
N ASP A 200 -11.60 -3.82 -1.02
CA ASP A 200 -10.76 -2.75 -1.57
C ASP A 200 -9.58 -3.33 -2.36
N SER A 201 -9.24 -2.60 -3.42
CA SER A 201 -8.00 -2.71 -4.16
C SER A 201 -7.37 -1.32 -4.19
N HIS A 202 -6.55 -1.01 -3.18
CA HIS A 202 -5.95 0.32 -3.07
C HIS A 202 -4.99 0.60 -4.24
N GLU A 203 -4.34 -0.43 -4.79
CA GLU A 203 -3.48 -0.30 -5.98
C GLU A 203 -4.22 0.26 -7.19
N THR A 204 -5.47 -0.16 -7.39
CA THR A 204 -6.29 0.26 -8.54
C THR A 204 -7.24 1.40 -8.20
N GLY A 205 -7.28 1.82 -6.93
CA GLY A 205 -8.24 2.81 -6.39
C GLY A 205 -9.70 2.35 -6.50
N LEU A 206 -9.95 1.04 -6.60
CA LEU A 206 -11.29 0.46 -6.73
C LEU A 206 -11.76 -0.09 -5.39
N SER A 207 -12.98 0.24 -5.01
CA SER A 207 -13.69 -0.37 -3.89
C SER A 207 -15.00 -1.00 -4.35
N PHE A 208 -15.43 -2.07 -3.70
CA PHE A 208 -16.77 -2.62 -3.81
C PHE A 208 -17.42 -2.58 -2.43
N GLU A 209 -18.60 -1.96 -2.36
CA GLU A 209 -19.43 -1.92 -1.17
C GLU A 209 -20.73 -2.65 -1.46
N GLY A 210 -21.08 -3.64 -0.67
CA GLY A 210 -22.27 -4.46 -0.88
C GLY A 210 -23.00 -4.83 0.39
N ARG A 211 -24.30 -5.02 0.29
CA ARG A 211 -25.14 -5.60 1.33
C ARG A 211 -25.51 -7.03 0.94
N ALA A 212 -25.05 -7.99 1.74
CA ALA A 212 -25.35 -9.40 1.55
C ALA A 212 -26.75 -9.73 2.10
N SER A 213 -27.58 -10.40 1.28
CA SER A 213 -28.85 -10.95 1.73
C SER A 213 -29.27 -12.13 0.86
N LYS A 214 -29.67 -13.24 1.49
CA LYS A 214 -30.35 -14.39 0.84
C LYS A 214 -29.71 -14.86 -0.49
N GLY A 215 -28.38 -15.08 -0.50
CA GLY A 215 -27.67 -15.57 -1.69
C GLY A 215 -27.46 -14.52 -2.78
N GLU A 216 -27.73 -13.26 -2.49
CA GLU A 216 -27.36 -12.10 -3.30
C GLU A 216 -26.46 -11.14 -2.51
N ILE A 217 -25.63 -10.38 -3.21
CA ILE A 217 -24.96 -9.19 -2.68
C ILE A 217 -25.32 -8.04 -3.62
N GLN A 218 -26.11 -7.10 -3.10
CA GLN A 218 -26.44 -5.88 -3.81
C GLN A 218 -25.36 -4.86 -3.47
N GLY A 219 -24.60 -4.39 -4.46
CA GLY A 219 -23.51 -3.48 -4.18
C GLY A 219 -23.22 -2.49 -5.30
N THR A 220 -22.18 -1.72 -5.05
CA THR A 220 -21.68 -0.67 -5.92
C THR A 220 -20.17 -0.80 -6.03
N ILE A 221 -19.65 -0.78 -7.26
CA ILE A 221 -18.22 -0.61 -7.52
C ILE A 221 -17.96 0.89 -7.59
N LEU A 222 -17.02 1.36 -6.76
CA LEU A 222 -16.53 2.72 -6.69
C LEU A 222 -15.15 2.79 -7.34
N GLN A 223 -14.97 3.68 -8.31
CA GLN A 223 -13.65 3.93 -8.90
C GLN A 223 -13.53 5.40 -9.35
N GLY A 224 -12.79 6.20 -8.57
CA GLY A 224 -12.76 7.65 -8.79
C GLY A 224 -14.17 8.25 -8.70
N PRO A 225 -14.66 9.00 -9.72
CA PRO A 225 -16.00 9.56 -9.72
C PRO A 225 -17.10 8.56 -10.16
N LEU A 226 -16.74 7.33 -10.53
CA LEU A 226 -17.69 6.34 -11.01
C LEU A 226 -18.30 5.54 -9.86
N GLU A 227 -19.62 5.49 -9.84
CA GLU A 227 -20.42 4.61 -8.99
C GLU A 227 -21.23 3.67 -9.88
N ILE A 228 -20.93 2.37 -9.80
CA ILE A 228 -21.46 1.38 -10.73
C ILE A 228 -22.24 0.32 -9.94
N PRO A 229 -23.58 0.33 -10.01
CA PRO A 229 -24.38 -0.67 -9.31
C PRO A 229 -24.16 -2.05 -9.94
N VAL A 230 -24.00 -3.07 -9.10
CA VAL A 230 -23.89 -4.46 -9.50
C VAL A 230 -24.59 -5.36 -8.48
N THR A 231 -25.39 -6.29 -8.96
CA THR A 231 -25.94 -7.37 -8.11
C THR A 231 -25.17 -8.64 -8.38
N LEU A 232 -24.58 -9.20 -7.34
CA LEU A 232 -23.90 -10.49 -7.39
C LEU A 232 -24.83 -11.57 -6.84
N ARG A 233 -24.85 -12.73 -7.50
CA ARG A 233 -25.59 -13.92 -7.09
C ARG A 233 -24.60 -15.02 -6.75
N ARG A 234 -24.87 -15.76 -5.67
CA ARG A 234 -24.05 -16.90 -5.28
C ARG A 234 -24.10 -17.97 -6.37
N THR A 235 -22.95 -18.55 -6.67
CA THR A 235 -22.85 -19.72 -7.53
C THR A 235 -22.95 -20.95 -6.65
N ASN A 236 -23.85 -21.87 -6.99
CA ASN A 236 -23.93 -23.19 -6.35
C ASN A 236 -22.74 -24.07 -6.71
#